data_AF-A0A536ZGX5-F1
#
_entry.id   AF-A0A536ZGX5-F1
#
_cell.length_a   1.000
_cell.length_b   1.000
_cell.length_c   1.000
_cell.angle_alpha   90.00
_cell.angle_beta   90.00
_cell.angle_gamma   90.00
#
_symmetry.space_group_name_H-M   'P 1'
#
loop_
_entity.id
_entity.type
_entity.pdbx_description
1 polymer ?
#
loop_
_entity_poly.entity_id
_entity_poly.type
_entity_poly.pdbx_seq_one_letter_code
_entity_poly.pdbx_strand_id
1 'polypeptide(L)' 'MPNLFTSHPASVGESYGEHLAFALAFGARMAMGGLAAIVHAVFPFLFITTASRTLDELSARRDRGAGRTPS' A
#
# COMPACT_ATOMS: atom_id res chain seq x y z
N MET A 1 12.90 -20.44 -17.84
CA MET A 1 12.39 -20.00 -16.53
C MET A 1 11.23 -19.03 -16.75
N PRO A 2 10.07 -19.20 -16.09
CA PRO A 2 9.02 -18.19 -16.12
C PRO A 2 9.52 -16.90 -15.45
N ASN A 3 9.30 -15.76 -16.08
CA ASN A 3 9.74 -14.46 -15.58
C ASN A 3 8.76 -13.98 -14.50
N LEU A 4 9.12 -14.15 -13.22
CA LEU A 4 8.27 -13.81 -12.08
C LEU A 4 7.79 -12.35 -12.08
N PHE A 5 8.55 -11.44 -12.69
CA PHE A 5 8.21 -10.02 -12.77
C PHE A 5 7.12 -9.71 -13.79
N THR A 6 6.97 -10.51 -14.84
CA THR A 6 5.92 -10.29 -15.85
C THR A 6 4.78 -11.32 -15.74
N SER A 7 5.06 -12.52 -15.24
CA SER A 7 4.05 -13.57 -15.06
C SER A 7 3.00 -13.21 -14.01
N HIS A 8 3.39 -12.57 -12.90
CA HIS A 8 2.43 -12.18 -11.85
C HIS A 8 1.52 -11.02 -12.27
N PRO A 9 2.01 -9.87 -12.78
CA PRO A 9 1.13 -8.79 -13.25
C PRO A 9 0.22 -9.24 -14.41
N ALA A 10 0.76 -10.01 -15.36
CA ALA A 10 -0.02 -10.52 -16.48
C ALA A 10 -1.14 -11.48 -16.03
N SER A 11 -0.94 -12.24 -14.94
CA SER A 11 -1.97 -13.13 -14.38
C SER A 11 -3.15 -12.37 -13.74
N VAL A 12 -2.97 -11.10 -13.40
CA VAL A 12 -4.03 -10.21 -12.87
C VAL A 12 -4.44 -9.12 -13.87
N GLY A 13 -3.97 -9.19 -15.11
CA GLY A 13 -4.32 -8.22 -16.17
C GLY A 13 -3.70 -6.84 -16.03
N GLU A 14 -2.67 -6.66 -15.19
CA GLU A 14 -1.96 -5.38 -15.01
C GLU A 14 -0.62 -5.39 -15.76
N SER A 15 -0.23 -4.23 -16.30
CA SER A 15 1.16 -4.08 -16.74
C SER A 15 2.10 -4.06 -15.53
N TYR A 16 3.34 -4.55 -15.68
CA TYR A 16 4.33 -4.51 -14.61
C TYR A 16 4.54 -3.08 -14.06
N GLY A 17 4.47 -2.07 -14.94
CA GLY A 17 4.60 -0.67 -14.54
C GLY A 17 3.45 -0.19 -13.64
N GLU A 18 2.20 -0.53 -13.98
CA GLU A 18 1.02 -0.20 -13.16
C GLU A 18 1.09 -0.90 -11.79
N HIS A 19 1.40 -2.19 -11.79
CA HIS A 19 1.51 -2.99 -10.57
C HIS A 19 2.64 -2.46 -9.66
N LEU A 20 3.81 -2.18 -10.23
CA LEU A 20 4.96 -1.65 -9.50
C LEU A 20 4.67 -0.27 -8.92
N ALA A 21 4.09 0.64 -9.72
CA ALA A 21 3.75 1.99 -9.27
C ALA A 21 2.72 1.96 -8.13
N PHE A 22 1.68 1.13 -8.24
CA PHE A 22 0.70 0.95 -7.18
C PHE A 22 1.34 0.36 -5.92
N ALA A 23 2.10 -0.73 -6.05
CA ALA A 23 2.75 -1.40 -4.93
C ALA A 23 3.73 -0.48 -4.19
N LEU A 24 4.57 0.27 -4.92
CA LEU A 24 5.49 1.23 -4.34
C LEU A 24 4.77 2.37 -3.64
N ALA A 25 3.75 2.97 -4.26
CA ALA A 25 2.98 4.05 -3.66
C ALA A 25 2.20 3.60 -2.42
N PHE A 26 1.69 2.37 -2.43
CA PHE A 26 0.99 1.78 -1.28
C PHE A 26 1.98 1.48 -0.14
N GLY A 27 3.09 0.82 -0.44
CA GLY A 27 4.14 0.49 0.53
C GLY A 27 4.80 1.72 1.16
N ALA A 28 5.08 2.77 0.38
CA ALA A 28 5.62 4.02 0.91
C ALA A 28 4.66 4.68 1.92
N ARG A 29 3.35 4.66 1.65
CA ARG A 29 2.33 5.19 2.56
C ARG A 29 2.22 4.37 3.83
N MET A 30 2.31 3.04 3.74
CA MET A 30 2.40 2.15 4.90
C MET A 30 3.61 2.45 5.78
N ALA A 31 4.79 2.58 5.18
CA ALA A 31 6.02 2.86 5.91
C ALA A 31 5.94 4.18 6.67
N MET A 32 5.42 5.24 6.03
CA MET A 32 5.19 6.54 6.70
C MET A 32 4.18 6.44 7.85
N GLY A 33 3.07 5.73 7.65
CA GLY A 33 2.06 5.54 8.71
C GLY A 33 2.62 4.76 9.91
N GLY A 34 3.39 3.71 9.64
CA GLY A 34 4.07 2.93 10.66
C GLY A 34 5.11 3.74 11.43
N LEU A 35 5.93 4.53 10.72
CA LEU A 35 6.90 5.42 11.35
C LEU A 35 6.21 6.48 12.23
N ALA A 36 5.11 7.07 11.74
CA ALA A 36 4.32 8.03 12.51
C ALA A 36 3.75 7.40 13.80
N ALA A 37 3.27 6.16 13.73
CA ALA A 37 2.79 5.42 14.90
C ALA A 37 3.91 5.13 15.92
N ILE A 38 5.10 4.74 15.45
CA ILE A 38 6.27 4.51 16.31
C ILE A 38 6.68 5.81 17.01
N VAL A 39 6.77 6.92 16.27
CA VAL A 39 7.11 8.22 16.85
C VAL A 39 6.05 8.67 17.85
N HIS A 40 4.76 8.49 17.54
CA HIS A 40 3.66 8.79 18.48
C HIS A 40 3.73 7.95 19.76
N ALA A 41 4.10 6.67 19.66
CA ALA A 41 4.25 5.81 20.84
C ALA A 41 5.34 6.30 21.81
N VAL A 42 6.39 6.95 21.30
CA VAL A 42 7.44 7.58 22.11
C VAL A 42 7.03 9.00 22.55
N PHE A 43 6.38 9.75 21.67
CA PHE A 43 5.96 11.13 21.87
C PHE A 43 4.44 11.26 21.63
N PRO A 44 3.59 11.03 22.65
CA PRO A 44 2.13 10.90 22.49
C PRO A 44 1.43 12.18 22.01
N PHE A 45 2.13 13.31 21.96
CA PHE A 45 1.62 14.58 21.44
C PHE A 45 1.94 14.80 19.95
N LEU A 46 2.80 13.98 19.33
CA LEU A 46 3.11 14.05 17.89
C LEU A 46 2.23 13.07 17.11
N PHE A 47 1.84 13.41 15.88
CA PHE A 47 1.18 12.49 14.94
C PHE A 47 -0.13 11.83 15.43
N ILE A 48 -0.85 12.46 16.36
CA ILE A 48 -2.06 11.95 17.03
C ILE A 48 -3.08 11.35 16.05
N THR A 49 -3.35 12.04 14.93
CA THR A 49 -4.31 11.58 13.91
C THR A 49 -3.64 11.02 12.66
N THR A 50 -2.32 11.14 12.55
CA THR A 50 -1.58 10.79 11.32
C THR A 50 -1.55 9.29 11.11
N ALA A 51 -1.33 8.50 12.17
CA ALA A 51 -1.34 7.05 12.08
C ALA A 51 -2.73 6.52 11.65
N SER A 52 -3.79 6.93 12.36
CA SER A 52 -5.16 6.50 12.06
C SER A 52 -5.62 6.91 10.67
N ARG A 53 -5.43 8.19 10.27
CA ARG A 53 -5.79 8.64 8.92
C ARG A 53 -5.02 7.87 7.83
N THR A 54 -3.75 7.56 8.08
CA THR A 54 -2.95 6.79 7.11
C THR A 54 -3.50 5.36 6.96
N LEU A 55 -3.91 4.73 8.06
CA LEU A 55 -4.56 3.41 8.03
C LEU A 55 -5.91 3.45 7.30
N ASP A 56 -6.74 4.46 7.53
CA ASP A 56 -8.02 4.63 6.85
C ASP A 56 -7.82 4.81 5.33
N GLU A 57 -6.87 5.66 4.94
CA GLU A 57 -6.51 5.88 3.53
C GLU A 57 -5.97 4.60 2.87
N LEU A 58 -5.16 3.83 3.58
CA LEU A 58 -4.64 2.55 3.09
C LEU A 58 -5.75 1.51 2.94
N SER A 59 -6.66 1.42 3.91
CA SER A 59 -7.80 0.50 3.87
C SER A 59 -8.71 0.80 2.67
N ALA A 60 -9.09 2.07 2.51
CA ALA A 60 -9.89 2.51 1.36
C ALA A 60 -9.18 2.33 0.00
N ARG A 61 -7.84 2.33 -0.03
CA ARG A 61 -7.05 2.03 -1.24
C ARG A 61 -6.97 0.54 -1.53
N ARG A 62 -6.82 -0.29 -0.49
CA ARG A 62 -6.83 -1.75 -0.60
C ARG A 62 -8.16 -2.24 -1.15
N ASP A 63 -9.28 -1.74 -0.64
CA ASP A 63 -10.61 -2.18 -1.07
C ASP A 63 -10.88 -1.87 -2.55
N ARG A 64 -10.41 -0.71 -3.02
CA ARG A 64 -10.43 -0.35 -4.45
C ARG A 64 -9.51 -1.20 -5.32
N GLY A 65 -8.42 -1.72 -4.76
CA GLY A 65 -7.52 -2.66 -5.44
C GLY A 65 -8.07 -4.10 -5.46
N ALA A 66 -8.75 -4.53 -4.40
CA ALA A 66 -9.37 -5.85 -4.29
C ALA A 66 -10.54 -6.04 -5.27
N GLY A 67 -11.20 -4.95 -5.69
CA GLY A 67 -12.18 -4.98 -6.78
C GLY A 67 -11.60 -5.27 -8.18
N ARG A 68 -10.27 -5.42 -8.32
CA ARG A 68 -9.59 -5.74 -9.60
C ARG A 68 -9.23 -7.21 -9.80
N THR A 69 -9.65 -8.13 -8.94
CA THR A 69 -9.54 -9.57 -9.27
C THR A 69 -10.42 -9.87 -10.50
N PRO A 70 -9.84 -10.23 -11.65
CA PRO A 70 -10.62 -10.67 -12.79
C PRO A 70 -11.29 -12.00 -12.44
N SER A 71 -12.59 -12.11 -12.71
CA SER A 71 -13.33 -13.39 -12.72
C SER A 71 -13.01 -14.17 -13.99
#